data_AF-A0A1I6EA10-F1
#
_entry.id   AF-A0A1I6EA10-F1
#
_cell.length_a   1.000
_cell.length_b   1.000
_cell.length_c   1.000
_cell.angle_alpha   90.00
_cell.angle_beta   90.00
_cell.angle_gamma   90.00
#
_symmetry.space_group_name_H-M   'P 1'
#
loop_
_entity.id
_entity.type
_entity.pdbx_description
1 polymer ?
#
loop_
_entity_poly.entity_id
_entity_poly.type
_entity_poly.pdbx_seq_one_letter_code
_entity_poly.pdbx_strand_id
1 'polypeptide(L)'
;MYSSRRILHPLLREGSGWRRIGWEEALDHWATKLTEIKEHYGTTAVLHHDASGSNGLLRGLGSRFFNVYGGVTVPGGSLCRGSGLAAQELDFGGHQAHEWDDLANSRTVLLWGATRPAPTRICWSTCARPRQTGRR
;
A
#
# COMPACT_ATOMS: atom_id res chain seq x y z
N MET A 1 2.30 17.58 9.33
CA MET A 1 3.65 17.03 9.05
C MET A 1 4.72 17.39 10.11
N TYR A 2 4.39 18.16 11.15
CA TYR A 2 5.34 18.63 12.18
C TYR A 2 5.18 17.92 13.54
N SER A 3 4.92 16.62 13.52
CA SER A 3 4.83 15.86 14.78
C SER A 3 6.23 15.68 15.38
N SER A 4 6.35 15.85 16.70
CA SER A 4 7.58 15.58 17.47
C SER A 4 8.02 14.12 17.41
N ARG A 5 7.12 13.19 17.05
CA ARG A 5 7.40 11.75 16.91
C ARG A 5 7.90 11.36 15.51
N ARG A 6 8.08 12.33 14.60
CA ARG A 6 8.53 12.05 13.24
C ARG A 6 10.02 11.68 13.25
N ILE A 7 10.34 10.55 12.63
CA ILE A 7 11.73 10.13 12.42
C ILE A 7 12.32 10.99 11.29
N LEU A 8 13.42 11.70 11.60
CA LEU A 8 14.11 12.60 10.66
C LEU A 8 15.46 12.08 10.21
N HIS A 9 16.05 11.16 10.97
CA HIS A 9 17.38 10.60 10.73
C HIS A 9 17.31 9.08 10.76
N PRO A 10 18.16 8.40 9.98
CA PRO A 10 18.34 6.96 10.09
C PRO A 10 18.76 6.56 11.51
N LEU A 11 18.22 5.43 11.97
CA LEU A 11 18.51 4.87 13.30
C LEU A 11 19.02 3.44 13.12
N LEU A 12 20.15 3.12 13.75
CA LEU A 12 20.70 1.78 13.82
C LEU A 12 20.43 1.20 15.20
N ARG A 13 20.03 -0.07 15.25
CA ARG A 13 19.82 -0.77 16.52
C ARG A 13 21.16 -1.28 17.04
N GLU A 14 21.50 -0.91 18.27
CA GLU A 14 22.70 -1.39 18.97
C GLU A 14 22.28 -1.98 20.32
N GLY A 15 22.30 -3.31 20.41
CA GLY A 15 21.81 -4.05 21.59
C GLY A 15 20.34 -3.73 21.90
N SER A 16 20.10 -3.13 23.07
CA SER A 16 18.78 -2.69 23.52
C SER A 16 18.41 -1.27 23.08
N GLY A 17 19.34 -0.51 22.51
CA GLY A 17 19.17 0.90 22.16
C GLY A 17 19.13 1.19 20.65
N TRP A 18 18.93 2.47 20.33
CA TRP A 18 18.98 3.01 18.97
C TRP A 18 19.98 4.16 18.90
N ARG A 19 20.91 4.09 17.95
CA ARG A 19 21.89 5.13 17.65
C ARG A 19 21.50 5.85 16.35
N ARG A 20 21.63 7.17 16.33
CA ARG A 20 21.48 7.97 15.09
C ARG A 20 22.72 7.79 14.23
N ILE A 21 22.52 7.56 12.95
CA ILE A 21 23.60 7.40 11.96
C ILE A 21 23.41 8.35 10.79
N GLY A 22 24.50 8.58 10.03
CA GLY A 22 24.45 9.34 8.78
C GLY A 22 23.71 8.58 7.68
N TRP A 23 23.27 9.29 6.63
CA TRP A 23 22.64 8.66 5.47
C TRP A 23 23.62 7.78 4.69
N GLU A 24 24.86 8.22 4.50
CA GLU A 24 25.91 7.43 3.84
C GLU A 24 26.20 6.14 4.62
N GLU A 25 26.48 6.25 5.92
CA GLU A 25 26.67 5.09 6.82
C GLU A 25 25.47 4.13 6.76
N ALA A 26 24.24 4.65 6.75
CA ALA A 26 23.04 3.81 6.66
C ALA A 26 22.98 3.04 5.34
N LEU A 27 23.17 3.74 4.22
CA LEU A 27 23.06 3.15 2.88
C LEU A 27 24.17 2.12 2.64
N ASP A 28 25.40 2.41 3.05
CA ASP A 28 26.53 1.49 2.93
C ASP A 28 26.33 0.24 3.80
N HIS A 29 25.78 0.41 5.01
CA HIS A 29 25.45 -0.71 5.88
C HIS A 29 24.41 -1.64 5.24
N TRP A 30 23.34 -1.08 4.67
CA TRP A 30 22.31 -1.86 3.96
C TRP A 30 22.85 -2.51 2.69
N ALA A 31 23.64 -1.80 1.90
CA ALA A 31 24.25 -2.33 0.68
C ALA A 31 25.18 -3.52 0.98
N THR A 32 26.00 -3.40 2.02
CA THR A 32 26.88 -4.47 2.48
C THR A 32 26.07 -5.68 2.91
N LYS A 33 25.05 -5.48 3.76
CA LYS A 33 24.20 -6.59 4.25
C LYS A 33 23.44 -7.31 3.13
N LEU A 34 22.90 -6.57 2.16
CA LEU A 34 22.25 -7.18 1.01
C LEU A 34 23.25 -8.00 0.18
N THR A 35 24.46 -7.46 -0.05
CA THR A 35 25.50 -8.18 -0.79
C THR A 35 25.90 -9.47 -0.08
N GLU A 36 26.14 -9.44 1.23
CA GLU A 36 26.43 -10.63 2.04
C GLU A 36 25.31 -11.69 1.94
N ILE A 37 24.04 -11.27 2.04
CA ILE A 37 22.91 -12.19 1.93
C ILE A 37 22.85 -12.83 0.54
N LYS A 38 23.07 -12.02 -0.50
CA LYS A 38 23.09 -12.48 -1.89
C LYS A 38 24.16 -13.54 -2.12
N GLU A 39 25.36 -13.32 -1.59
CA GLU A 39 26.50 -14.23 -1.75
C GLU A 39 26.35 -15.53 -0.97
N HIS A 40 25.81 -15.48 0.26
CA HIS A 40 25.72 -16.65 1.12
C HIS A 40 24.44 -17.48 0.94
N TYR A 41 23.30 -16.82 0.69
CA TYR A 41 21.98 -17.47 0.71
C TYR A 41 21.18 -17.28 -0.58
N GLY A 42 21.69 -16.45 -1.51
CA GLY A 42 20.96 -16.08 -2.71
C GLY A 42 19.93 -14.96 -2.47
N THR A 43 19.36 -14.46 -3.56
CA THR A 43 18.46 -13.28 -3.50
C THR A 43 17.07 -13.60 -2.96
N THR A 44 16.63 -14.86 -3.03
CA THR A 44 15.34 -15.33 -2.51
C THR A 44 15.27 -15.36 -0.98
N ALA A 45 16.41 -15.28 -0.29
CA ALA A 45 16.47 -15.14 1.16
C ALA A 45 15.96 -13.78 1.66
N VAL A 46 15.83 -12.78 0.77
CA VAL A 46 15.28 -11.47 1.08
C VAL A 46 13.78 -11.46 0.78
N LEU A 47 12.97 -11.10 1.79
CA LEU A 47 11.54 -10.83 1.64
C LEU A 47 11.29 -9.33 1.52
N HIS A 48 10.84 -8.88 0.35
CA HIS A 48 10.39 -7.51 0.16
C HIS A 48 8.87 -7.43 0.35
N HIS A 49 8.45 -6.80 1.45
CA HIS A 49 7.05 -6.53 1.74
C HIS A 49 6.78 -5.02 1.61
N ASP A 50 6.04 -4.61 0.59
CA ASP A 50 5.55 -3.25 0.46
C ASP A 50 4.13 -3.12 1.04
N ALA A 51 3.79 -1.96 1.59
CA ALA A 51 2.45 -1.68 2.11
C ALA A 51 1.85 -0.46 1.39
N SER A 52 0.53 -0.28 1.48
CA SER A 52 -0.20 0.81 0.82
C SER A 52 -0.11 2.16 1.55
N GLY A 53 0.98 2.42 2.28
CA GLY A 53 1.19 3.68 3.00
C GLY A 53 1.42 4.88 2.06
N SER A 54 1.80 4.62 0.81
CA SER A 54 1.97 5.61 -0.25
C SER A 54 1.44 5.04 -1.57
N ASN A 55 0.65 5.86 -2.30
CA ASN A 55 0.12 5.55 -3.63
C ASN A 55 0.80 6.38 -4.74
N GLY A 56 1.94 7.01 -4.44
CA GLY A 56 2.67 7.84 -5.41
C GLY A 56 3.45 7.02 -6.44
N LEU A 57 3.74 7.64 -7.58
CA LEU A 57 4.49 7.01 -8.69
C LEU A 57 5.86 6.46 -8.26
N LEU A 58 6.54 7.16 -7.34
CA LEU A 58 7.86 6.78 -6.83
C LEU A 58 7.87 5.44 -6.08
N ARG A 59 6.70 4.90 -5.70
CA ARG A 59 6.57 3.57 -5.12
C ARG A 59 7.15 2.48 -6.03
N GLY A 60 7.03 2.64 -7.35
CA GLY A 60 7.55 1.67 -8.33
C GLY A 60 9.07 1.52 -8.30
N LEU A 61 9.81 2.48 -7.75
CA LEU A 61 11.27 2.43 -7.67
C LEU A 61 11.77 1.28 -6.79
N GLY A 62 11.02 0.93 -5.74
CA GLY A 62 11.38 -0.20 -4.86
C GLY A 62 11.41 -1.52 -5.61
N SER A 63 10.36 -1.82 -6.38
CA SER A 63 10.31 -3.01 -7.23
C SER A 63 11.43 -3.01 -8.28
N ARG A 64 11.70 -1.87 -8.93
CA ARG A 64 12.79 -1.75 -9.90
C ARG A 64 14.16 -2.04 -9.26
N PHE A 65 14.42 -1.50 -8.07
CA PHE A 65 15.67 -1.75 -7.34
C PHE A 65 15.87 -3.25 -7.06
N PHE A 66 14.85 -3.93 -6.53
CA PHE A 66 14.96 -5.34 -6.20
C PHE A 66 15.01 -6.25 -7.44
N ASN A 67 14.44 -5.83 -8.57
CA ASN A 67 14.62 -6.53 -9.84
C ASN A 67 16.07 -6.47 -10.31
N VAL A 68 16.72 -5.30 -10.25
CA VAL A 68 18.14 -5.15 -10.61
C VAL A 68 19.06 -5.90 -9.64
N TYR A 69 18.69 -5.97 -8.37
CA TYR A 69 19.42 -6.75 -7.37
C TYR A 69 19.46 -8.27 -7.68
N GLY A 70 18.53 -8.77 -8.50
CA GLY A 70 18.45 -10.18 -8.93
C GLY A 70 17.11 -10.84 -8.63
N GLY A 71 16.09 -10.07 -8.26
CA GLY A 71 14.78 -10.57 -7.86
C GLY A 71 14.77 -11.06 -6.42
N VAL A 72 13.71 -10.77 -5.68
CA VAL A 72 13.56 -11.13 -4.26
C VAL A 72 12.23 -11.83 -4.04
N THR A 73 12.06 -12.46 -2.88
CA THR A 73 10.77 -13.03 -2.49
C THR A 73 9.80 -11.89 -2.19
N VAL A 74 8.63 -11.93 -2.81
CA VAL A 74 7.56 -10.94 -2.60
C VAL A 74 6.30 -11.69 -2.16
N PRO A 75 5.60 -11.23 -1.09
CA PRO A 75 4.37 -11.85 -0.67
C PRO A 75 3.29 -11.67 -1.75
N GLY A 76 2.57 -12.75 -2.06
CA GLY A 76 1.46 -12.72 -3.01
C GLY A 76 0.18 -12.18 -2.37
N GLY A 77 -0.58 -11.40 -3.13
CA GLY A 77 -1.92 -10.94 -2.75
C GLY A 77 -1.93 -9.66 -1.91
N SER A 78 -3.05 -9.41 -1.23
CA SER A 78 -3.18 -8.27 -0.33
C SER A 78 -4.10 -8.58 0.83
N LEU A 79 -3.75 -8.08 2.01
CA LEU A 79 -4.50 -8.34 3.25
C LEU A 79 -5.93 -7.80 3.22
N CYS A 80 -6.15 -6.66 2.55
CA CYS A 80 -7.44 -5.96 2.57
C CYS A 80 -8.23 -6.02 1.25
N ARG A 81 -7.59 -6.35 0.12
CA ARG A 81 -8.25 -6.33 -1.20
C ARG A 81 -8.23 -7.68 -1.92
N GLY A 82 -7.45 -8.66 -1.45
CA GLY A 82 -7.15 -9.87 -2.23
C GLY A 82 -8.39 -10.65 -2.64
N SER A 83 -9.32 -10.87 -1.70
CA SER A 83 -10.56 -11.62 -1.96
C SER A 83 -11.48 -10.90 -2.94
N GLY A 84 -11.68 -9.60 -2.79
CA GLY A 84 -12.55 -8.81 -3.68
C GLY A 84 -12.01 -8.72 -5.10
N LEU A 85 -10.69 -8.58 -5.25
CA LEU A 85 -10.03 -8.60 -6.56
C LEU A 85 -10.18 -9.96 -7.23
N ALA A 86 -9.92 -11.05 -6.50
CA ALA A 86 -10.07 -12.41 -7.02
C ALA A 86 -11.50 -12.72 -7.48
N ALA A 87 -12.51 -12.30 -6.71
CA ALA A 87 -13.91 -12.47 -7.10
C ALA A 87 -14.24 -11.74 -8.41
N GLN A 88 -13.84 -10.47 -8.55
CA GLN A 88 -14.08 -9.72 -9.78
C GLN A 88 -13.35 -10.30 -11.00
N GLU A 89 -12.13 -10.80 -10.80
CA GLU A 89 -11.38 -11.47 -11.86
C GLU A 89 -12.12 -12.73 -12.36
N LEU A 90 -12.68 -13.51 -11.43
CA LEU A 90 -13.45 -14.72 -11.76
C LEU A 90 -14.79 -14.40 -12.43
N ASP A 91 -15.50 -13.39 -11.94
CA ASP A 91 -16.85 -13.07 -12.40
C ASP A 91 -16.86 -12.24 -13.70
N PHE A 92 -15.91 -11.31 -13.83
CA PHE A 92 -15.91 -10.28 -14.89
C PHE A 92 -14.64 -10.30 -15.75
N GLY A 93 -13.63 -11.13 -15.43
CA GLY A 93 -12.35 -11.18 -16.16
C GLY A 93 -11.46 -9.95 -15.95
N GLY A 94 -11.76 -9.15 -14.92
CA GLY A 94 -10.99 -7.94 -14.63
C GLY A 94 -11.55 -7.12 -13.46
N HIS A 95 -10.73 -6.23 -12.92
CA HIS A 95 -11.15 -5.31 -11.87
C HIS A 95 -11.78 -4.06 -12.47
N GLN A 96 -13.08 -3.88 -12.24
CA GLN A 96 -13.82 -2.73 -12.74
C GLN A 96 -14.58 -2.05 -11.61
N ALA A 97 -14.51 -0.73 -11.60
CA ALA A 97 -15.26 0.10 -10.67
C ALA A 97 -15.79 1.33 -11.42
N HIS A 98 -17.02 1.72 -11.09
CA HIS A 98 -17.60 2.96 -11.57
C HIS A 98 -16.94 4.16 -10.89
N GLU A 99 -16.90 5.28 -11.58
CA GLU A 99 -16.54 6.56 -10.97
C GLU A 99 -17.56 6.94 -9.90
N TRP A 100 -17.12 7.67 -8.88
CA TRP A 100 -17.99 8.08 -7.77
C TRP A 100 -19.21 8.88 -8.24
N ASP A 101 -19.06 9.75 -9.23
CA ASP A 101 -20.14 10.60 -9.73
C ASP A 101 -21.24 9.81 -10.46
N ASP A 102 -20.91 8.64 -11.01
CA ASP A 102 -21.90 7.74 -11.65
C ASP A 102 -22.92 7.18 -10.65
N LEU A 103 -22.61 7.23 -9.35
CA LEU A 103 -23.57 6.88 -8.31
C LEU A 103 -24.83 7.77 -8.36
N ALA A 104 -24.71 9.01 -8.84
CA ALA A 104 -25.86 9.90 -9.01
C ALA A 104 -26.85 9.40 -10.08
N ASN A 105 -26.42 8.53 -10.99
CA ASN A 105 -27.27 7.92 -12.02
C ASN A 105 -28.03 6.69 -11.51
N SER A 106 -27.59 6.09 -10.40
CA SER A 106 -28.25 4.94 -9.79
C SER A 106 -29.61 5.30 -9.19
N ARG A 107 -30.62 4.42 -9.34
CA ARG A 107 -31.93 4.53 -8.68
C ARG A 107 -31.97 3.89 -7.30
N THR A 108 -31.08 2.93 -7.07
CA THR A 108 -30.98 2.18 -5.82
C THR A 108 -29.51 1.92 -5.50
N VAL A 109 -29.11 2.21 -4.26
CA VAL A 109 -27.73 1.97 -3.78
C VAL A 109 -27.74 0.97 -2.62
N LEU A 110 -27.15 -0.21 -2.84
CA LEU A 110 -26.99 -1.22 -1.80
C LEU A 110 -25.64 -1.05 -1.09
N LEU A 111 -25.68 -0.83 0.22
CA LEU A 111 -24.49 -0.84 1.07
C LEU A 111 -24.40 -2.21 1.77
N TRP A 112 -23.50 -3.07 1.27
CA TRP A 112 -23.28 -4.42 1.80
C TRP A 112 -21.84 -4.58 2.27
N GLY A 113 -21.64 -5.07 3.51
CA GLY A 113 -20.29 -5.25 4.08
C GLY A 113 -19.49 -3.96 4.29
N ALA A 114 -20.09 -2.80 4.03
CA ALA A 114 -19.47 -1.48 4.17
C ALA A 114 -20.05 -0.74 5.38
N THR A 115 -19.19 -0.11 6.18
CA THR A 115 -19.65 0.84 7.20
C THR A 115 -20.29 2.04 6.53
N ARG A 116 -21.42 2.53 7.08
CA ARG A 116 -22.09 3.75 6.63
C ARG A 116 -21.03 4.85 6.43
N PRO A 117 -20.93 5.47 5.24
CA PRO A 117 -19.95 6.54 5.04
C PRO A 117 -20.26 7.67 6.03
N ALA A 118 -19.30 7.94 6.91
CA ALA A 118 -19.32 9.11 7.77
C ALA A 118 -19.29 10.39 6.90
N PRO A 119 -19.84 11.52 7.37
CA PRO A 119 -19.91 12.76 6.59
C PRO A 119 -18.55 13.30 6.10
N THR A 120 -17.45 12.79 6.66
CA THR A 120 -16.07 13.13 6.32
C THR A 120 -15.47 12.33 5.16
N ARG A 121 -16.14 11.28 4.67
CA ARG A 121 -15.65 10.51 3.51
C ARG A 121 -16.15 11.15 2.22
N ILE A 122 -15.26 11.23 1.22
CA ILE A 122 -15.56 11.71 -0.14
C ILE A 122 -16.84 11.09 -0.72
N CYS A 123 -17.13 9.83 -0.40
CA CYS A 123 -18.31 9.10 -0.83
C CYS A 123 -19.65 9.61 -0.25
N TRP A 124 -19.67 10.27 0.93
CA TRP A 124 -20.91 10.72 1.57
C TRP A 124 -21.66 11.77 0.75
N SER A 125 -20.95 12.79 0.23
CA SER A 125 -21.59 13.88 -0.53
C SER A 125 -22.26 13.38 -1.81
N THR A 126 -21.79 12.25 -2.37
CA THR A 126 -22.38 11.63 -3.56
C THR A 126 -23.46 10.59 -3.22
N CYS A 127 -23.30 9.80 -2.15
CA CYS A 127 -24.35 8.88 -1.67
C CYS A 127 -25.59 9.58 -1.08
N ALA A 128 -25.43 10.77 -0.48
CA ALA A 128 -26.53 11.50 0.16
C ALA A 128 -27.42 12.25 -0.85
N ARG A 129 -26.88 12.63 -2.03
CA ARG A 129 -27.60 13.36 -3.09
C ARG A 129 -28.80 12.58 -3.68
N PRO A 130 -28.68 11.28 -4.03
CA PRO A 130 -29.80 10.47 -4.51
C PRO A 130 -30.99 10.42 -3.53
N ARG A 131 -30.74 10.39 -2.21
CA ARG A 131 -31.81 10.40 -1.20
C ARG A 131 -32.61 11.70 -1.16
N GLN A 132 -31.98 12.84 -1.50
CA GLN A 132 -32.69 14.12 -1.60
C GLN A 132 -33.57 14.23 -2.85
N THR A 133 -33.30 13.41 -3.87
CA THR A 133 -34.05 13.38 -5.14
C THR A 133 -35.09 12.25 -5.20
N GLY A 134 -35.39 11.59 -4.07
CA GLY A 134 -36.40 10.52 -3.99
C GLY A 134 -35.91 9.13 -4.42
N ARG A 135 -34.60 8.93 -4.58
CA ARG A 135 -33.99 7.62 -4.92
C ARG A 135 -33.61 6.86 -3.65
N ARG A 136 -33.64 5.52 -3.70
CA ARG A 136 -33.57 4.64 -2.51
C ARG A 136 -32.15 4.22 -2.13
#